data_AF-A0A0G4NCV1-F1
#
_entry.id   AF-A0A0G4NCV1-F1
#
_cell.length_a   1.000
_cell.length_b   1.000
_cell.length_c   1.000
_cell.angle_alpha   90.00
_cell.angle_beta   90.00
_cell.angle_gamma   90.00
#
_symmetry.space_group_name_H-M   'P 1'
#
loop_
_entity.id
_entity.type
_entity.pdbx_description
1 polymer ?
#
loop_
_entity_poly.entity_id
_entity_poly.type
_entity_poly.pdbx_seq_one_letter_code
_entity_poly.pdbx_strand_id
1 'polypeptide(L)'
;GSMTGAPKKRSCELLAELEGRERGLYSGVIGYMDVTGRGDWSVTIRTMWRWDDEEEGEEGEGGDVWHIGAGGAVTILSTPEGETEEMFTKLAGPLGVFSQ
;
A
#
# COMPACT_ATOMS: atom_id res chain seq x y z
N GLY A 1 -13.49 -1.69 -0.61
CA GLY A 1 -14.07 -2.74 0.25
C GLY A 1 -13.01 -3.75 0.58
N SER A 2 -12.43 -4.40 -0.44
CA SER A 2 -11.39 -5.43 -0.26
C SER A 2 -10.16 -4.94 0.51
N MET A 3 -9.71 -3.71 0.29
CA MET A 3 -8.48 -3.17 0.94
C MET A 3 -8.70 -2.40 2.25
N THR A 4 -9.95 -2.35 2.73
CA THR A 4 -10.28 -1.67 3.99
C THR A 4 -10.83 -2.63 5.02
N GLY A 5 -11.82 -3.44 4.63
CA GLY A 5 -12.63 -4.23 5.56
C GLY A 5 -14.10 -3.80 5.56
N ALA A 6 -14.87 -4.46 6.41
CA ALA A 6 -16.31 -4.27 6.56
C ALA A 6 -16.69 -4.24 8.05
N PRO A 7 -17.60 -3.33 8.48
CA PRO A 7 -18.21 -2.23 7.72
C PRO A 7 -17.21 -1.12 7.35
N LYS A 8 -17.21 -0.67 6.09
CA LYS A 8 -16.16 0.19 5.49
C LYS A 8 -15.78 1.40 6.34
N LYS A 9 -16.77 2.19 6.78
CA LYS A 9 -16.52 3.41 7.55
C LYS A 9 -15.74 3.13 8.83
N ARG A 10 -16.20 2.14 9.61
CA ARG A 10 -15.56 1.78 10.87
C ARG A 10 -14.16 1.20 10.66
N SER A 11 -13.98 0.38 9.63
CA SER A 11 -12.65 -0.13 9.27
C SER A 11 -11.69 1.00 8.91
N CYS A 12 -12.11 1.98 8.11
CA CYS A 12 -11.27 3.13 7.77
C CYS A 12 -10.88 3.99 8.99
N GLU A 13 -11.80 4.19 9.94
CA GLU A 13 -11.50 4.90 11.20
C GLU A 13 -10.42 4.18 12.02
N LEU A 14 -10.57 2.86 12.19
CA LEU A 14 -9.59 2.04 12.91
C LEU A 14 -8.23 2.04 12.22
N LEU A 15 -8.20 1.94 10.89
CA LEU A 15 -6.96 1.98 10.12
C LEU A 15 -6.25 3.33 10.26
N ALA A 16 -6.99 4.44 10.21
CA ALA A 16 -6.42 5.77 10.41
C ALA A 16 -5.77 5.93 11.80
N GLU A 17 -6.40 5.37 12.84
CA GLU A 17 -5.85 5.37 14.20
C GLU A 17 -4.60 4.48 14.33
N LEU A 18 -4.64 3.26 13.77
CA LEU A 18 -3.56 2.28 13.90
C LEU A 18 -2.33 2.63 13.06
N GLU A 19 -2.51 3.20 11.87
CA GLU A 19 -1.41 3.46 10.93
C GLU A 19 -0.72 4.80 11.21
N GLY A 20 -1.42 5.76 11.81
CA GLY A 20 -0.83 7.05 12.22
C GLY A 20 -0.31 7.93 11.09
N ARG A 21 -0.49 7.52 9.83
CA ARG A 21 -0.05 8.22 8.62
C ARG A 21 -0.98 7.91 7.46
N GLU A 22 -0.94 8.75 6.43
CA GLU A 22 -1.65 8.49 5.18
C GLU A 22 -0.98 7.35 4.39
N ARG A 23 -1.79 6.52 3.71
CA ARG A 23 -1.29 5.41 2.88
C ARG A 23 -0.67 5.85 1.55
N GLY A 24 -0.79 7.13 1.19
CA GLY A 24 -0.33 7.65 -0.09
C GLY A 24 -0.98 6.92 -1.27
N LEU A 25 -0.17 6.44 -2.21
CA LEU A 25 -0.67 5.67 -3.35
C LEU A 25 -1.13 4.26 -2.98
N TYR A 26 -0.74 3.69 -1.83
CA TYR A 26 -1.15 2.34 -1.46
C TYR A 26 -2.64 2.25 -1.14
N SER A 27 -3.31 1.23 -1.65
CA SER A 27 -4.76 1.02 -1.54
C SER A 27 -5.62 2.12 -2.21
N GLY A 28 -5.00 3.00 -3.00
CA GLY A 28 -5.66 3.95 -3.90
C GLY A 28 -6.06 3.30 -5.23
N VAL A 29 -6.21 4.12 -6.27
CA VAL A 29 -6.49 3.67 -7.64
C VAL A 29 -5.67 4.44 -8.66
N ILE A 30 -5.24 3.76 -9.71
CA ILE A 30 -4.61 4.34 -10.91
C ILE A 30 -5.41 3.89 -12.12
N GLY A 31 -5.62 4.79 -13.08
CA GLY A 31 -6.47 4.52 -14.22
C GLY A 31 -6.54 5.67 -15.20
N TYR A 32 -7.50 5.60 -16.12
CA TYR A 32 -7.77 6.66 -17.08
C TYR A 32 -9.26 6.97 -17.17
N MET A 33 -9.56 8.14 -17.70
CA MET A 33 -10.89 8.53 -18.15
C MET A 33 -10.75 9.26 -19.49
N ASP A 34 -11.53 8.88 -20.48
CA ASP A 34 -11.54 9.50 -21.80
C ASP A 34 -12.71 10.48 -21.98
N VAL A 35 -12.62 11.31 -23.01
CA VAL A 35 -13.63 12.31 -23.36
C VAL A 35 -14.97 11.71 -23.81
N THR A 36 -15.00 10.40 -24.10
CA THR A 36 -16.22 9.65 -24.45
C THR A 36 -16.93 9.10 -23.21
N GLY A 37 -16.37 9.33 -22.02
CA GLY A 37 -16.92 8.88 -20.74
C GLY A 37 -16.53 7.46 -20.36
N ARG A 38 -15.55 6.84 -21.05
CA ARG A 38 -15.01 5.54 -20.63
C ARG A 38 -13.87 5.74 -19.66
N GLY A 39 -13.67 4.78 -18.77
CA GLY A 39 -12.53 4.75 -17.90
C GLY A 39 -12.30 3.35 -17.37
N ASP A 40 -11.08 3.11 -16.94
CA ASP A 40 -10.68 1.87 -16.29
C ASP A 40 -9.73 2.21 -15.14
N TRP A 41 -9.88 1.51 -14.03
CA TRP A 41 -9.20 1.80 -12.77
C TRP A 41 -8.74 0.50 -12.11
N SER A 42 -7.47 0.49 -11.69
CA SER A 42 -6.85 -0.60 -10.95
C SER A 42 -6.50 -0.16 -9.54
N VAL A 43 -6.66 -1.07 -8.57
CA VAL A 43 -6.28 -0.82 -7.17
C VAL A 43 -4.78 -1.06 -6.99
N THR A 44 -4.11 -0.15 -6.30
CA THR A 44 -2.65 -0.13 -6.10
C THR A 44 -2.24 -0.92 -4.85
N ILE A 45 -1.95 -2.22 -5.01
CA ILE A 45 -1.70 -3.15 -3.88
C ILE A 45 -0.41 -3.96 -3.97
N ARG A 46 0.35 -3.78 -5.06
CA ARG A 46 1.69 -4.33 -5.31
C ARG A 46 2.49 -3.33 -6.14
N THR A 47 2.51 -2.09 -5.65
CA THR A 47 2.99 -0.93 -6.39
C THR A 47 4.00 -0.21 -5.53
N MET A 48 5.11 0.17 -6.16
CA MET A 48 6.14 1.02 -5.56
C MET A 48 6.08 2.38 -6.21
N TRP A 49 6.44 3.41 -5.45
CA TRP A 49 6.47 4.78 -5.96
C TRP A 49 7.55 5.60 -5.25
N ARG A 50 8.01 6.65 -5.94
CA ARG A 50 8.93 7.66 -5.42
C ARG A 50 8.52 9.03 -5.97
N TRP A 51 8.95 10.09 -5.32
CA TRP A 51 8.83 11.46 -5.83
C TRP A 51 10.21 12.09 -5.88
N ASP A 52 10.47 12.91 -6.90
CA ASP A 52 11.78 13.54 -7.09
C ASP A 52 12.09 14.58 -5.99
N ASP A 53 11.06 15.19 -5.40
CA ASP A 53 11.20 16.25 -4.39
C ASP A 53 11.19 15.73 -2.94
N GLU A 54 11.21 14.39 -2.74
CA GLU A 54 11.30 13.80 -1.40
C GLU A 54 12.76 13.74 -0.96
N GLU A 55 13.19 14.72 -0.15
CA GLU A 55 14.51 14.74 0.45
C GLU A 55 14.69 13.58 1.44
N GLU A 56 15.91 13.05 1.51
CA GLU A 56 16.32 11.91 2.33
C GLU A 56 15.79 11.98 3.77
N GLY A 57 15.36 10.82 4.28
CA GLY A 57 15.22 10.63 5.73
C GLY A 57 16.56 10.88 6.43
N GLU A 58 16.53 11.01 7.77
CA GLU A 58 17.61 11.49 8.66
C GLU A 58 19.01 10.82 8.52
N GLU A 59 19.16 9.83 7.65
CA GLU A 59 20.38 9.09 7.36
C GLU A 59 20.93 9.55 6.00
N GLY A 60 21.77 10.59 6.00
CA GLY A 60 22.32 11.27 4.80
C GLY A 60 23.25 10.43 3.91
N GLU A 61 22.77 9.29 3.45
CA GLU A 61 23.36 8.45 2.43
C GLU A 61 22.62 8.67 1.11
N GLY A 62 23.26 9.44 0.21
CA GLY A 62 22.84 9.71 -1.17
C GLY A 62 22.01 8.59 -1.82
N GLY A 63 20.68 8.72 -1.91
CA GLY A 63 19.84 7.64 -2.46
C GLY A 63 18.38 7.99 -2.77
N ASP A 64 17.78 7.26 -3.72
CA ASP A 64 16.34 7.32 -4.01
C ASP A 64 15.53 6.66 -2.89
N VAL A 65 14.55 7.38 -2.31
CA VAL A 65 13.59 6.80 -1.37
C VAL A 65 12.40 6.21 -2.12
N TRP A 66 12.20 4.90 -1.97
CA TRP A 66 11.07 4.18 -2.56
C TRP A 66 10.08 3.73 -1.49
N HIS A 67 8.81 4.03 -1.70
CA HIS A 67 7.72 3.59 -0.84
C HIS A 67 7.02 2.36 -1.40
N ILE A 68 6.62 1.47 -0.50
CA ILE A 68 5.86 0.27 -0.83
C ILE A 68 4.89 -0.05 0.30
N GLY A 69 3.65 -0.36 -0.07
CA GLY A 69 2.63 -0.81 0.88
C GLY A 69 2.34 -2.30 0.73
N ALA A 70 2.19 -2.98 1.86
CA ALA A 70 1.72 -4.35 1.93
C ALA A 70 0.83 -4.52 3.17
N GLY A 71 -0.11 -5.47 3.12
CA GLY A 71 -1.03 -5.72 4.22
C GLY A 71 -1.80 -7.03 4.07
N GLY A 72 -2.50 -7.38 5.14
CA GLY A 72 -3.33 -8.57 5.28
C GLY A 72 -4.79 -8.21 5.58
N ALA A 73 -5.67 -9.21 5.47
CA ALA A 73 -7.08 -9.06 5.77
C ALA A 73 -7.37 -9.75 7.11
N VAL A 74 -7.27 -8.99 8.19
CA VAL A 74 -7.47 -9.53 9.55
C VAL A 74 -8.93 -9.89 9.76
N THR A 75 -9.16 -11.15 10.14
CA THR A 75 -10.46 -11.70 10.52
C THR A 75 -10.40 -12.29 11.93
N ILE A 76 -11.54 -12.77 12.44
CA ILE A 76 -11.60 -13.44 13.74
C ILE A 76 -10.80 -14.74 13.81
N LEU A 77 -10.49 -15.35 12.65
CA LEU A 77 -9.73 -16.59 12.55
C LEU A 77 -8.24 -16.34 12.25
N SER A 78 -7.84 -15.09 12.10
CA SER A 78 -6.46 -14.71 11.81
C SER A 78 -5.57 -14.85 13.05
N THR A 79 -4.31 -15.18 12.83
CA THR A 79 -3.25 -15.12 13.85
C THR A 79 -2.29 -13.97 13.55
N PRO A 80 -1.73 -13.29 14.57
CA PRO A 80 -0.77 -12.21 14.34
C PRO A 80 0.43 -12.64 13.48
N GLU A 81 0.96 -13.84 13.72
CA GLU A 81 2.11 -14.38 13.01
C GLU A 81 1.77 -14.67 11.55
N GLY A 82 0.62 -15.31 11.28
CA GLY A 82 0.21 -15.67 9.92
C GLY A 82 -0.06 -14.45 9.03
N GLU A 83 -0.70 -13.42 9.58
CA GLU A 83 -0.94 -12.16 8.83
C GLU A 83 0.36 -11.42 8.53
N THR A 84 1.34 -11.49 9.44
CA THR A 84 2.66 -10.90 9.25
C THR A 84 3.43 -11.63 8.14
N GLU A 85 3.44 -12.96 8.16
CA GLU A 85 4.05 -13.78 7.10
C GLU A 85 3.41 -13.53 5.72
N GLU A 86 2.07 -13.43 5.68
CA GLU A 86 1.35 -13.12 4.44
C GLU A 86 1.72 -11.73 3.91
N MET A 87 1.81 -10.73 4.80
CA MET A 87 2.21 -9.37 4.43
C MET A 87 3.61 -9.35 3.79
N PHE A 88 4.59 -10.01 4.41
CA PHE A 88 5.94 -10.12 3.83
C PHE A 88 5.96 -10.90 2.52
N THR A 89 5.15 -11.94 2.40
CA THR A 89 5.02 -12.72 1.15
C THR A 89 4.52 -11.84 0.00
N LYS A 90 3.54 -10.96 0.25
CA LYS A 90 3.06 -10.00 -0.75
C LYS A 90 4.09 -8.93 -1.08
N LEU A 91 4.84 -8.48 -0.07
CA LEU A 91 5.89 -7.47 -0.19
C LEU A 91 7.09 -7.96 -1.01
N ALA A 92 7.44 -9.24 -0.89
CA ALA A 92 8.59 -9.84 -1.58
C ALA A 92 8.50 -9.75 -3.11
N GLY A 93 7.28 -9.80 -3.68
CA GLY A 93 7.08 -9.72 -5.13
C GLY A 93 7.68 -8.46 -5.74
N PRO A 94 7.22 -7.25 -5.36
CA PRO A 94 7.80 -6.01 -5.87
C PRO A 94 9.25 -5.77 -5.38
N LEU A 95 9.59 -6.14 -4.13
CA LEU A 95 10.95 -5.93 -3.60
C LEU A 95 12.02 -6.72 -4.37
N GLY A 96 11.66 -7.83 -5.01
CA GLY A 96 12.59 -8.62 -5.83
C GLY A 96 13.25 -7.83 -6.97
N VAL A 97 12.74 -6.66 -7.33
CA VAL A 97 13.36 -5.77 -8.32
C VAL A 97 14.73 -5.27 -7.86
N PHE A 98 14.94 -5.04 -6.55
CA PHE A 98 16.20 -4.53 -6.00
C PHE A 98 17.22 -5.61 -5.65
N SER A 99 16.81 -6.89 -5.66
CA SER A 99 17.72 -8.00 -5.35
C SER A 99 18.54 -8.49 -6.55
N GLN A 100 18.61 -7.71 -7.64
CA GLN A 100 19.36 -8.03 -8.87
C GLN A 100 20.76 -7.42 -8.85
#